data_AF-A0A7J9IIS5-F1
#
_entry.id   AF-A0A7J9IIS5-F1
#
_cell.length_a   1.000
_cell.length_b   1.000
_cell.length_c   1.000
_cell.angle_alpha   90.00
_cell.angle_beta   90.00
_cell.angle_gamma   90.00
#
_symmetry.space_group_name_H-M   'P 1'
#
loop_
_entity.id
_entity.type
_entity.pdbx_description
1 polymer ?
#
loop_
_entity_poly.entity_id
_entity_poly.type
_entity_poly.pdbx_seq_one_letter_code
_entity_poly.pdbx_strand_id
1 'polypeptide(L)'
;MLLNDYLSKNAEMLQGCSMIELGSGVGITGMLCSRFCRQILLTDHNEEILRRNIELNVSSENPSYCAALEAEKLEWGNSDQINRILHKYPGEQLLKNRGRGHCKFMLAYVSRAKMMDLMVISEATRHGMLINEVAGTRSMVGNLEGVIFEITLC
;
A
#
# COMPACT_ATOMS: atom_id res chain seq x y z
N MET A 1 -8.01 -11.48 3.79
CA MET A 1 -7.63 -10.09 4.11
C MET A 1 -8.45 -9.16 3.24
N LEU A 2 -9.10 -8.14 3.84
CA LEU A 2 -10.02 -7.22 3.15
C LEU A 2 -9.39 -6.55 1.92
N LEU A 3 -8.19 -5.98 2.09
CA LEU A 3 -7.48 -5.31 1.00
C LEU A 3 -7.07 -6.27 -0.11
N ASN A 4 -6.59 -7.47 0.22
CA ASN A 4 -6.18 -8.46 -0.77
C ASN A 4 -7.35 -8.95 -1.62
N ASP A 5 -8.50 -9.22 -0.99
CA ASP A 5 -9.71 -9.62 -1.70
C ASP A 5 -10.13 -8.53 -2.69
N TYR A 6 -10.18 -7.27 -2.24
CA TYR A 6 -10.48 -6.14 -3.09
C TYR A 6 -9.49 -5.99 -4.25
N LEU A 7 -8.18 -5.96 -3.99
CA LEU A 7 -7.16 -5.76 -5.01
C LEU A 7 -7.11 -6.92 -6.02
N SER A 8 -7.34 -8.16 -5.58
CA SER A 8 -7.41 -9.32 -6.48
C SER A 8 -8.56 -9.23 -7.49
N LYS A 9 -9.69 -8.62 -7.09
CA LYS A 9 -10.87 -8.42 -7.94
C LYS A 9 -10.77 -7.17 -8.82
N ASN A 10 -9.87 -6.25 -8.50
CA ASN A 10 -9.66 -4.97 -9.18
C ASN A 10 -8.23 -4.84 -9.73
N ALA A 11 -7.58 -5.96 -10.07
CA ALA A 11 -6.15 -6.00 -10.45
C ALA A 11 -5.79 -5.10 -11.65
N GLU A 12 -6.76 -4.82 -12.53
CA GLU A 12 -6.69 -3.81 -13.60
C GLU A 12 -6.12 -2.48 -13.10
N MET A 13 -6.56 -2.02 -11.92
CA MET A 13 -6.16 -0.72 -11.37
C MET A 13 -4.68 -0.64 -11.02
N LEU A 14 -3.99 -1.79 -10.94
CA LEU A 14 -2.59 -1.92 -10.57
C LEU A 14 -1.67 -2.07 -11.78
N GLN A 15 -2.23 -2.31 -12.98
CA GLN A 15 -1.44 -2.60 -14.17
C GLN A 15 -0.54 -1.42 -14.55
N GLY A 16 0.76 -1.69 -14.64
CA GLY A 16 1.77 -0.68 -14.97
C GLY A 16 2.06 0.34 -13.85
N CYS A 17 1.34 0.27 -12.72
CA CYS A 17 1.57 1.14 -11.57
C CYS A 17 2.86 0.77 -10.83
N SER A 18 3.44 1.78 -10.18
CA SER A 18 4.41 1.56 -9.13
C SER A 18 3.74 1.76 -7.78
N MET A 19 4.04 0.90 -6.81
CA MET A 19 3.38 0.88 -5.50
C MET A 19 4.39 0.92 -4.38
N ILE A 20 4.08 1.64 -3.30
CA ILE A 20 4.74 1.51 -2.01
C ILE A 20 3.73 0.97 -0.99
N GLU A 21 4.07 -0.09 -0.27
CA GLU A 21 3.28 -0.59 0.87
C GLU A 21 3.91 -0.09 2.17
N LEU A 22 3.11 0.61 3.00
CA LEU A 22 3.52 1.11 4.30
C LEU A 22 3.00 0.17 5.40
N GLY A 23 3.90 -0.30 6.27
CA GLY A 23 3.52 -1.26 7.31
C GLY A 23 3.16 -2.62 6.73
N SER A 24 4.05 -3.15 5.89
CA SER A 24 3.82 -4.37 5.10
C SER A 24 3.70 -5.63 5.96
N GLY A 25 4.21 -5.60 7.20
CA GLY A 25 4.32 -6.75 8.08
C GLY A 25 5.04 -7.90 7.39
N VAL A 26 4.31 -8.96 7.09
CA VAL A 26 4.82 -10.15 6.38
C VAL A 26 4.86 -10.00 4.85
N GLY A 27 4.29 -8.94 4.28
CA GLY A 27 4.39 -8.59 2.85
C GLY A 27 3.36 -9.23 1.92
N ILE A 28 2.30 -9.85 2.44
CA ILE A 28 1.34 -10.62 1.62
C ILE A 28 0.61 -9.73 0.60
N THR A 29 0.18 -8.53 0.97
CA THR A 29 -0.51 -7.61 0.04
C THR A 29 0.41 -7.25 -1.11
N GLY A 30 1.63 -6.82 -0.80
CA GLY A 30 2.67 -6.47 -1.76
C GLY A 30 3.03 -7.60 -2.71
N MET A 31 3.23 -8.82 -2.18
CA MET A 31 3.51 -10.01 -2.98
C MET A 31 2.33 -10.39 -3.88
N LEU A 32 1.08 -10.19 -3.44
CA LEU A 32 -0.08 -10.34 -4.33
C LEU A 32 -0.05 -9.29 -5.45
N CYS A 33 0.21 -8.04 -5.11
CA CYS A 33 0.20 -6.92 -6.05
C CYS A 33 1.35 -7.00 -7.07
N SER A 34 2.48 -7.65 -6.72
CA SER A 34 3.67 -7.74 -7.59
C SER A 34 3.43 -8.53 -8.86
N ARG A 35 2.32 -9.28 -8.91
CA ARG A 35 1.83 -10.01 -10.08
C ARG A 35 1.15 -9.11 -11.12
N PHE A 36 0.81 -7.89 -10.75
CA PHE A 36 0.05 -6.94 -11.58
C PHE A 36 0.79 -5.62 -11.80
N CYS A 37 1.59 -5.19 -10.81
CA CYS A 37 2.31 -3.91 -10.86
C CYS A 37 3.59 -3.99 -11.71
N ARG A 38 4.16 -2.82 -12.03
CA ARG A 38 5.50 -2.70 -12.64
C ARG A 38 6.61 -2.83 -11.60
N GLN A 39 6.42 -2.20 -10.44
CA GLN A 39 7.40 -2.13 -9.36
C GLN A 39 6.68 -1.97 -8.02
N ILE A 40 7.16 -2.63 -6.99
CA ILE A 40 6.63 -2.55 -5.64
C ILE A 40 7.77 -2.42 -4.63
N LEU A 41 7.64 -1.45 -3.73
CA LEU A 41 8.48 -1.29 -2.56
C LEU A 41 7.68 -1.63 -1.30
N LEU A 42 8.07 -2.70 -0.61
CA LEU A 42 7.50 -3.06 0.68
C LEU A 42 8.30 -2.39 1.79
N THR A 43 7.61 -1.74 2.71
CA THR A 43 8.26 -1.07 3.84
C THR A 43 7.66 -1.48 5.16
N ASP A 44 8.53 -1.67 6.15
CA ASP A 44 8.15 -1.97 7.53
C ASP A 44 9.28 -1.57 8.48
N HIS A 45 9.03 -1.56 9.79
CA HIS A 45 10.09 -1.37 10.79
C HIS A 45 11.04 -2.58 10.88
N ASN A 46 10.57 -3.77 10.47
CA ASN A 46 11.34 -5.01 10.41
C ASN A 46 11.36 -5.58 8.98
N GLU A 47 12.36 -5.16 8.22
CA GLU A 47 12.62 -5.52 6.83
C GLU A 47 13.25 -6.91 6.64
N GLU A 48 13.87 -7.49 7.67
CA GLU A 48 14.53 -8.79 7.56
C GLU A 48 13.53 -9.91 7.28
N ILE A 49 12.43 -9.92 8.03
CA ILE A 49 11.32 -10.88 7.84
C ILE A 49 10.72 -10.70 6.44
N LEU A 50 10.55 -9.45 6.03
CA LEU A 50 9.96 -9.08 4.75
C LEU A 50 10.83 -9.56 3.58
N ARG A 51 12.14 -9.33 3.63
CA ARG A 51 13.10 -9.84 2.64
C ARG A 51 13.08 -11.34 2.55
N ARG A 52 13.06 -12.03 3.69
CA ARG A 52 13.02 -13.49 3.71
C ARG A 52 11.75 -14.04 3.06
N ASN A 53 10.61 -13.40 3.31
CA ASN A 53 9.35 -13.80 2.67
C ASN A 53 9.36 -13.55 1.16
N ILE A 54 9.96 -12.44 0.70
CA ILE A 54 10.12 -12.17 -0.74
C ILE A 54 10.97 -13.26 -1.41
N GLU A 55 12.13 -13.62 -0.84
CA GLU A 55 13.01 -14.67 -1.39
C GLU A 55 12.28 -16.01 -1.55
N LEU A 56 11.50 -16.40 -0.54
CA LEU A 56 10.74 -17.65 -0.56
C LEU A 56 9.66 -17.66 -1.65
N ASN A 57 9.04 -16.52 -1.94
CA ASN A 57 8.01 -16.42 -2.98
C ASN A 57 8.61 -16.27 -4.38
N VAL A 58 9.72 -15.53 -4.54
CA VAL A 58 10.42 -15.37 -5.83
C VAL A 58 11.06 -16.68 -6.30
N SER A 59 11.63 -17.47 -5.39
CA SER A 59 12.24 -18.77 -5.74
C SER A 59 11.25 -19.83 -6.22
N SER A 60 9.95 -19.57 -6.10
CA SER A 60 8.87 -20.51 -6.45
C SER A 60 8.16 -20.21 -7.79
N GLU A 61 8.45 -19.07 -8.43
CA GLU A 61 7.70 -18.59 -9.61
C GLU A 61 8.56 -18.47 -10.89
N ASN A 62 7.89 -18.57 -12.06
CA ASN A 62 8.50 -18.38 -13.37
C ASN A 62 8.84 -16.89 -13.63
N PRO A 63 10.05 -16.55 -14.12
CA PRO A 63 10.56 -15.17 -14.19
C PRO A 63 9.89 -14.24 -15.23
N SER A 64 8.82 -14.66 -15.89
CA SER A 64 8.32 -13.97 -17.09
C SER A 64 7.49 -12.70 -16.82
N TYR A 65 7.02 -12.46 -15.58
CA TYR A 65 6.11 -11.34 -15.26
C TYR A 65 6.25 -10.74 -13.85
N CYS A 66 7.35 -11.00 -13.13
CA CYS A 66 7.49 -10.46 -11.77
C CYS A 66 7.84 -8.97 -11.81
N ALA A 67 7.02 -8.13 -11.16
CA ALA A 67 7.40 -6.75 -10.84
C ALA A 67 8.75 -6.72 -10.11
N ALA A 68 9.50 -5.63 -10.25
CA ALA A 68 10.60 -5.37 -9.34
C ALA A 68 10.04 -5.24 -7.92
N LEU A 69 10.31 -6.23 -7.07
CA LEU A 69 9.79 -6.34 -5.70
C LEU A 69 10.94 -6.18 -4.70
N GLU A 70 10.97 -5.05 -4.01
CA GLU A 70 12.03 -4.69 -3.06
C GLU A 70 11.47 -4.47 -1.65
N ALA A 71 12.34 -4.56 -0.65
CA ALA A 71 12.02 -4.31 0.75
C ALA A 71 13.00 -3.35 1.42
N GLU A 72 12.47 -2.36 2.13
CA GLU A 72 13.24 -1.36 2.87
C GLU A 72 12.71 -1.16 4.28
N LYS A 73 13.61 -0.78 5.19
CA LYS A 73 13.22 -0.36 6.52
C LYS A 73 12.59 1.02 6.48
N LEU A 74 11.39 1.16 7.05
CA LEU A 74 10.72 2.43 7.26
C LEU A 74 9.95 2.45 8.58
N GLU A 75 10.49 3.19 9.55
CA GLU A 75 9.79 3.65 10.74
C GLU A 75 9.02 4.93 10.42
N TRP A 76 7.74 4.96 10.76
CA TRP A 76 6.88 6.10 10.46
C TRP A 76 7.38 7.36 11.17
N GLY A 77 7.44 8.47 10.42
CA GLY A 77 7.98 9.74 10.91
C GLY A 77 9.51 9.84 10.92
N ASN A 78 10.24 8.79 10.53
CA ASN A 78 11.70 8.86 10.43
C ASN A 78 12.12 9.54 9.11
N SER A 79 12.42 10.84 9.19
CA SER A 79 12.80 11.66 8.03
C SER A 79 14.04 11.16 7.30
N ASP A 80 15.04 10.61 8.00
CA ASP A 80 16.25 10.09 7.36
C ASP A 80 15.95 8.87 6.50
N GLN A 81 15.12 7.95 7.01
CA GLN A 81 14.66 6.78 6.26
C GLN A 81 13.82 7.19 5.05
N ILE A 82 12.90 8.14 5.22
CA ILE A 82 12.09 8.70 4.13
C ILE A 82 13.00 9.32 3.05
N ASN A 83 13.95 10.18 3.44
CA ASN A 83 14.86 10.84 2.49
C ASN A 83 15.74 9.84 1.75
N ARG A 84 16.23 8.79 2.42
CA ARG A 84 16.98 7.71 1.77
C ARG A 84 16.13 6.96 0.73
N ILE A 85 14.87 6.64 1.06
CA ILE A 85 13.95 5.99 0.11
C ILE A 85 13.68 6.92 -1.07
N LEU A 86 13.38 8.20 -0.83
CA LEU A 86 13.15 9.18 -1.90
C LEU A 86 14.36 9.38 -2.81
N HIS A 87 15.58 9.30 -2.27
CA HIS A 87 16.81 9.37 -3.04
C HIS A 87 17.08 8.08 -3.83
N LYS A 88 16.87 6.90 -3.22
CA LYS A 88 17.10 5.60 -3.85
C LYS A 88 16.07 5.31 -4.95
N TYR A 89 14.83 5.71 -4.73
CA TYR A 89 13.71 5.54 -5.65
C TYR A 89 13.18 6.92 -6.06
N PRO A 90 13.92 7.64 -6.92
CA PRO A 90 13.51 8.98 -7.36
C PRO A 90 12.11 8.89 -7.95
N GLY A 91 11.31 9.95 -7.76
CA GLY A 91 9.86 9.96 -7.99
C GLY A 91 9.39 9.32 -9.30
N GLU A 92 10.23 9.24 -10.34
CA GLU A 92 9.95 8.48 -11.56
C GLU A 92 9.60 7.00 -11.37
N GLN A 93 10.05 6.39 -10.27
CA GLN A 93 9.92 4.97 -9.99
C GLN A 93 8.85 4.61 -8.96
N LEU A 94 8.52 5.46 -7.98
CA LEU A 94 7.59 5.10 -6.89
C LEU A 94 6.62 6.21 -6.46
N LEU A 95 7.09 7.46 -6.46
CA LEU A 95 6.31 8.61 -6.00
C LEU A 95 6.45 9.76 -7.00
N LYS A 96 6.00 9.56 -8.24
CA LYS A 96 5.85 10.75 -9.11
C LYS A 96 4.68 11.46 -8.46
N ASN A 97 4.96 12.61 -7.86
CA ASN A 97 3.96 13.65 -7.75
C ASN A 97 3.66 14.08 -9.20
N ARG A 98 2.88 13.24 -9.92
CA ARG A 98 2.55 13.38 -11.36
C ARG A 98 1.66 14.62 -11.61
N GLY A 99 1.54 15.51 -10.64
CA GLY A 99 0.48 16.51 -10.53
C GLY A 99 -0.69 15.98 -9.70
N ARG A 100 -1.59 16.90 -9.35
CA ARG A 100 -2.87 16.61 -8.68
C ARG A 100 -3.64 15.53 -9.46
N GLY A 101 -4.22 14.55 -8.75
CA GLY A 101 -5.10 13.52 -9.33
C GLY A 101 -4.43 12.27 -9.93
N HIS A 102 -3.10 12.17 -9.94
CA HIS A 102 -2.39 11.04 -10.55
C HIS A 102 -1.75 10.05 -9.55
N CYS A 103 -1.78 10.37 -8.26
CA CYS A 103 -1.35 9.47 -7.18
C CYS A 103 -2.57 9.13 -6.31
N LYS A 104 -2.76 7.83 -6.05
CA LYS A 104 -3.87 7.29 -5.28
C LYS A 104 -3.30 6.50 -4.10
N PHE A 105 -3.81 6.78 -2.90
CA PHE A 105 -3.51 6.02 -1.71
C PHE A 105 -4.73 5.17 -1.35
N MET A 106 -4.48 3.91 -1.00
CA MET A 106 -5.51 2.97 -0.58
C MET A 106 -5.24 2.65 0.89
N LEU A 107 -6.21 2.94 1.76
CA LEU A 107 -6.13 2.64 3.18
C LEU A 107 -7.23 1.65 3.54
N ALA A 108 -6.85 0.43 3.91
CA ALA A 108 -7.78 -0.54 4.46
C ALA A 108 -7.51 -0.72 5.96
N TYR A 109 -8.56 -0.71 6.77
CA TYR A 109 -8.44 -1.09 8.17
C TYR A 109 -9.71 -1.75 8.69
N VAL A 110 -9.57 -2.49 9.79
CA VAL A 110 -10.68 -3.05 10.56
C VAL A 110 -10.89 -2.15 11.77
N SER A 111 -12.05 -1.52 11.84
CA SER A 111 -12.41 -0.54 12.85
C SER A 111 -12.58 -1.24 14.20
N ARG A 112 -11.69 -0.91 15.15
CA ARG A 112 -11.77 -1.41 16.53
C ARG A 112 -12.58 -0.48 17.44
N ALA A 113 -12.93 0.71 16.95
CA ALA A 113 -13.70 1.70 17.68
C ALA A 113 -14.55 2.48 16.67
N LYS A 114 -15.81 2.74 17.02
CA LYS A 114 -16.77 3.45 16.15
C LYS A 114 -16.28 4.83 15.66
N MET A 115 -15.34 5.44 16.37
CA MET A 115 -14.78 6.76 16.03
C MET A 115 -13.60 6.73 15.06
N MET A 116 -13.06 5.56 14.71
CA MET A 116 -11.84 5.49 13.90
C MET A 116 -12.04 6.13 12.52
N ASP A 117 -13.17 5.87 11.89
CA ASP A 117 -13.55 6.41 10.57
C ASP A 117 -13.54 7.93 10.57
N LEU A 118 -14.16 8.54 11.58
CA LEU A 118 -14.19 9.99 11.73
C LEU A 118 -12.79 10.57 11.93
N MET A 119 -11.93 9.92 12.71
CA MET A 119 -10.57 10.41 12.95
C MET A 119 -9.71 10.35 11.68
N VAL A 120 -9.78 9.25 10.91
CA VAL A 120 -9.05 9.11 9.64
C VAL A 120 -9.52 10.16 8.63
N ILE A 121 -10.84 10.32 8.49
CA ILE A 121 -11.43 11.31 7.58
C ILE A 121 -11.05 12.74 7.99
N SER A 122 -11.17 13.06 9.27
CA SER A 122 -10.82 14.38 9.81
C SER A 122 -9.35 14.71 9.57
N GLU A 123 -8.44 13.75 9.77
CA GLU A 123 -7.01 13.97 9.60
C GLU A 123 -6.63 14.14 8.13
N ALA A 124 -7.16 13.31 7.24
CA ALA A 124 -6.96 13.46 5.80
C ALA A 124 -7.48 14.82 5.30
N THR A 125 -8.68 15.22 5.74
CA THR A 125 -9.29 16.51 5.38
C THR A 125 -8.48 17.69 5.92
N ARG A 126 -7.97 17.60 7.15
CA ARG A 126 -7.09 18.62 7.77
C ARG A 126 -5.83 18.86 6.94
N HIS A 127 -5.34 17.83 6.26
CA HIS A 127 -4.19 17.88 5.35
C HIS A 127 -4.55 18.18 3.89
N GLY A 128 -5.79 18.55 3.61
CA GLY A 128 -6.24 18.90 2.25
C GLY A 128 -6.31 17.70 1.31
N MET A 129 -6.41 16.48 1.83
CA MET A 129 -6.59 15.28 1.02
C MET A 129 -8.08 15.03 0.79
N LEU A 130 -8.44 14.57 -0.40
CA LEU A 130 -9.77 14.02 -0.67
C LEU A 130 -9.78 12.55 -0.28
N ILE A 131 -10.66 12.18 0.66
CA ILE A 131 -10.82 10.82 1.16
C ILE A 131 -12.25 10.34 0.91
N ASN A 132 -12.40 9.18 0.28
CA ASN A 132 -13.70 8.57 0.00
C ASN A 132 -13.69 7.10 0.38
N GLU A 133 -14.77 6.64 1.02
CA GLU A 133 -15.01 5.20 1.18
C GLU A 133 -15.20 4.57 -0.20
N VAL A 134 -14.53 3.45 -0.45
CA VAL A 134 -14.71 2.69 -1.67
C VAL A 134 -16.03 1.91 -1.55
N ALA A 135 -16.97 2.22 -2.44
CA ALA A 135 -18.31 1.64 -2.41
C ALA A 135 -18.28 0.10 -2.38
N GLY A 136 -19.08 -0.48 -1.49
CA GLY A 136 -19.21 -1.94 -1.36
C GLY A 136 -18.04 -2.63 -0.64
N THR A 137 -17.06 -1.90 -0.10
CA THR A 137 -15.95 -2.50 0.65
C THR A 137 -16.22 -2.66 2.14
N ARG A 138 -17.18 -1.90 2.68
CA ARG A 138 -17.60 -2.04 4.07
C ARG A 138 -18.19 -3.42 4.33
N SER A 139 -17.56 -4.18 5.20
CA SER A 139 -17.90 -5.59 5.44
C SER A 139 -17.47 -6.07 6.82
N MET A 140 -18.08 -7.15 7.30
CA MET A 140 -17.72 -7.79 8.56
C MET A 140 -16.44 -8.62 8.39
N VAL A 141 -15.42 -8.31 9.20
CA VAL A 141 -14.18 -9.08 9.33
C VAL A 141 -14.14 -9.66 10.74
N GLY A 142 -14.59 -10.90 10.87
CA GLY A 142 -14.86 -11.51 12.19
C GLY A 142 -16.05 -10.82 12.85
N ASN A 143 -15.84 -10.24 14.03
CA ASN A 143 -16.85 -9.48 14.78
C ASN A 143 -16.70 -7.96 14.66
N LEU A 144 -15.78 -7.49 13.83
CA LEU A 144 -15.51 -6.06 13.60
C LEU A 144 -15.86 -5.69 12.16
N GLU A 145 -16.05 -4.41 11.91
CA GLU A 145 -16.31 -3.89 10.58
C GLU A 145 -14.99 -3.40 9.95
N GLY A 146 -14.73 -3.79 8.71
CA GLY A 146 -13.61 -3.31 7.92
C GLY A 146 -14.09 -2.48 6.73
N VAL A 147 -13.27 -1.53 6.31
CA VAL A 147 -13.54 -0.62 5.20
C VAL A 147 -12.26 -0.29 4.44
N ILE A 148 -12.41 0.06 3.16
CA ILE A 148 -11.31 0.58 2.33
C ILE A 148 -11.63 2.03 1.95
N PHE A 149 -10.67 2.92 2.17
CA PHE A 149 -10.68 4.30 1.72
C PHE A 149 -9.72 4.49 0.54
N GLU A 150 -10.18 5.27 -0.42
CA GLU A 150 -9.37 5.87 -1.46
C GLU A 150 -9.05 7.32 -1.08
N ILE A 151 -7.77 7.68 -1.13
CA ILE A 151 -7.29 9.02 -0.79
C ILE A 151 -6.49 9.59 -1.96
N THR A 152 -6.72 10.86 -2.29
CA THR A 152 -6.00 11.59 -3.35
C THR A 152 -5.53 12.95 -2.84
N LEU A 153 -4.41 13.43 -3.39
CA LEU A 153 -3.87 14.76 -3.07
C LEU A 153 -4.58 15.81 -3.92
N CYS A 154 -5.20 16.79 -3.27
CA CYS A 154 -5.98 17.85 -3.92
C CYS A 154 -5.15 18.96 -4.52
#